data_AF-A0A2P2DCP6-F1
#
_entry.id   AF-A0A2P2DCP6-F1
#
_cell.length_a   1.000
_cell.length_b   1.000
_cell.length_c   1.000
_cell.angle_alpha   90.00
_cell.angle_beta   90.00
_cell.angle_gamma   90.00
#
_symmetry.space_group_name_H-M   'P 1'
#
loop_
_entity.id
_entity.type
_entity.pdbx_description
1 polymer ?
#
loop_
_entity_poly.entity_id
_entity_poly.type
_entity_poly.pdbx_seq_one_letter_code
_entity_poly.pdbx_strand_id
1 'polypeptide(L)'
;MKAFFVFLSVLTSLLGFIYYYSTFRLISGLSLNGPIVTMILVGIGALVLLVPLTYAFSRISKREKTQTFFAYVTFTNFGFFSILFTLVLLMDLLRLLDIGIVSDYSRLLFSTLLHFGFPIDGVTEVKNFSLAFSTIVVATALSSLGFYNAHVRLTTKHVKIPVGNLHPDLHQFKIVQISDVHIGPTIKEKFLRRVVGKINAQIPDVVVITGDLVDGPAVTLKHHLKPLADIQSKYGTFYVTGNHEYYSGVLSWLPEIEALGIRVLLNENQTIPVGNAKLLMAGVTDLTAGTMIKSHQTNPKRAMVGGENCDYKILLAHQPNSVYEANKVGFHLQISGHTHGGQFFPGNILIYFAQKFVAGLHRYKDTQIYVSRGTGYWGPPFRLGAPSEISVLELESNL
;
A
#
# COMPACT_ATOMS: atom_id res chain seq x y z
N MET A 1 -6.90 8.15 25.01
CA MET A 1 -7.66 6.89 25.24
C MET A 1 -9.11 6.95 24.75
N LYS A 2 -9.94 7.92 25.16
CA LYS A 2 -11.35 8.00 24.72
C LYS A 2 -11.54 8.00 23.19
N ALA A 3 -10.80 8.85 22.46
CA ALA A 3 -10.89 8.93 21.00
C ALA A 3 -10.54 7.60 20.30
N PHE A 4 -9.59 6.83 20.84
CA PHE A 4 -9.22 5.53 20.28
C PHE A 4 -10.33 4.48 20.44
N PHE A 5 -10.98 4.42 21.61
CA PHE A 5 -12.10 3.49 21.80
C PHE A 5 -13.31 3.88 20.95
N VAL A 6 -13.58 5.18 20.78
CA VAL A 6 -14.60 5.66 19.83
C VAL A 6 -14.27 5.21 18.41
N PHE A 7 -13.02 5.41 17.95
CA PHE A 7 -12.58 4.94 16.65
C PHE A 7 -12.75 3.43 16.48
N LEU A 8 -12.30 2.63 17.45
CA LEU A 8 -12.41 1.17 17.41
C LEU A 8 -13.87 0.70 17.36
N SER A 9 -14.76 1.34 18.13
CA SER A 9 -16.19 1.04 18.10
C SER A 9 -16.81 1.40 16.74
N VAL A 10 -16.52 2.58 16.19
CA VAL A 10 -17.03 2.99 14.87
C VAL A 10 -16.54 2.04 13.78
N LEU A 11 -15.25 1.69 13.78
CA LEU A 11 -14.67 0.75 12.83
C LEU A 11 -15.33 -0.63 12.94
N THR A 12 -15.49 -1.15 14.16
CA THR A 12 -16.10 -2.46 14.40
C THR A 12 -17.57 -2.48 13.93
N SER A 13 -18.34 -1.41 14.19
CA SER A 13 -19.72 -1.28 13.73
C SER A 13 -19.82 -1.21 12.20
N LEU A 14 -18.93 -0.44 11.55
CA LEU A 14 -18.89 -0.34 10.10
C LEU A 14 -18.56 -1.70 9.46
N LEU A 15 -17.57 -2.41 10.00
CA LEU A 15 -17.25 -3.77 9.56
C LEU A 15 -18.41 -4.73 9.81
N GLY A 16 -19.06 -4.64 10.97
CA GLY A 16 -20.28 -5.38 11.27
C GLY A 16 -21.35 -5.20 10.21
N PHE A 17 -21.62 -3.96 9.80
CA PHE A 17 -22.54 -3.65 8.71
C PHE A 17 -22.10 -4.28 7.38
N ILE A 18 -20.85 -4.07 6.96
CA ILE A 18 -20.31 -4.60 5.70
C ILE A 18 -20.43 -6.12 5.65
N TYR A 19 -20.08 -6.79 6.74
CA TYR A 19 -20.05 -8.25 6.82
C TYR A 19 -21.46 -8.82 6.86
N TYR A 20 -22.31 -8.24 7.71
CA TYR A 20 -23.72 -8.63 7.81
C TYR A 20 -24.44 -8.44 6.49
N TYR A 21 -24.33 -7.26 5.87
CA TYR A 21 -24.96 -6.96 4.58
C TYR A 21 -24.53 -7.96 3.50
N SER A 22 -23.22 -8.13 3.31
CA SER A 22 -22.67 -9.05 2.32
C SER A 22 -23.21 -10.47 2.53
N THR A 23 -23.17 -10.94 3.77
CA THR A 23 -23.60 -12.30 4.12
C THR A 23 -25.11 -12.47 3.96
N PHE A 24 -25.91 -11.52 4.40
CA PHE A 24 -27.37 -11.56 4.30
C PHE A 24 -27.82 -11.63 2.83
N ARG A 25 -27.23 -10.81 1.95
CA ARG A 25 -27.53 -10.83 0.51
C ARG A 25 -27.17 -12.18 -0.13
N LEU A 26 -26.09 -12.82 0.30
CA LEU A 26 -25.68 -14.14 -0.19
C LEU A 26 -26.57 -15.26 0.35
N ILE A 27 -26.92 -15.25 1.64
CA ILE A 27 -27.85 -16.22 2.25
C ILE A 27 -29.19 -16.21 1.49
N SER A 28 -29.73 -15.01 1.24
CA SER A 28 -30.96 -14.84 0.47
C SER A 28 -30.79 -15.31 -0.98
N GLY A 29 -29.65 -15.04 -1.61
CA GLY A 29 -29.39 -15.48 -2.98
C GLY A 29 -29.21 -17.00 -3.13
N LEU A 30 -28.68 -17.66 -2.10
CA LEU A 30 -28.45 -19.11 -2.05
C LEU A 30 -29.64 -19.90 -1.47
N SER A 31 -30.73 -19.22 -1.12
CA SER A 31 -31.92 -19.81 -0.49
C SER A 31 -31.60 -20.66 0.76
N LEU A 32 -30.60 -20.23 1.55
CA LEU A 32 -30.20 -20.95 2.77
C LEU A 32 -31.17 -20.63 3.91
N ASN A 33 -31.59 -21.66 4.65
CA ASN A 33 -32.58 -21.54 5.73
C ASN A 33 -32.22 -22.41 6.94
N GLY A 34 -32.87 -22.17 8.08
CA GLY A 34 -32.74 -23.02 9.26
C GLY A 34 -31.40 -22.88 10.01
N PRO A 35 -30.93 -23.93 10.71
CA PRO A 35 -29.78 -23.85 11.62
C PRO A 35 -28.48 -23.38 10.96
N ILE A 36 -28.29 -23.66 9.66
CA ILE A 36 -27.08 -23.27 8.93
C ILE A 36 -26.95 -21.74 8.84
N VAL A 37 -28.06 -21.01 8.69
CA VAL A 37 -28.09 -19.55 8.66
C VAL A 37 -27.65 -18.98 10.00
N THR A 38 -28.16 -19.54 11.10
CA THR A 38 -27.76 -19.15 12.45
C THR A 38 -26.26 -19.38 12.66
N MET A 39 -25.73 -20.53 12.24
CA MET A 39 -24.29 -20.82 12.33
C MET A 39 -23.44 -19.81 11.53
N ILE A 40 -23.87 -19.47 10.30
CA ILE A 40 -23.18 -18.47 9.47
C ILE A 40 -23.18 -17.11 10.17
N LEU A 41 -24.33 -16.64 10.64
CA LEU A 41 -24.45 -15.33 11.31
C LEU A 41 -23.64 -15.26 12.60
N VAL A 42 -23.62 -16.34 13.40
CA VAL A 42 -22.74 -16.43 14.58
C VAL A 42 -21.27 -16.38 14.17
N GLY A 43 -20.89 -17.08 13.11
CA GLY A 43 -19.54 -17.04 12.54
C GLY A 43 -19.14 -15.63 12.11
N ILE A 44 -20.03 -14.90 11.42
CA ILE A 44 -19.81 -13.50 11.04
C ILE A 44 -19.63 -12.61 12.28
N GLY A 45 -20.46 -12.80 13.31
CA GLY A 45 -20.31 -12.10 14.59
C GLY A 45 -18.91 -12.31 15.19
N ALA A 46 -18.41 -13.55 15.19
CA ALA A 46 -17.07 -13.87 15.65
C ALA A 46 -15.97 -13.20 14.78
N LEU A 47 -16.14 -13.19 13.45
CA LEU A 47 -15.18 -12.56 12.53
C LEU A 47 -15.12 -11.04 12.70
N VAL A 48 -16.23 -10.37 12.99
CA VAL A 48 -16.26 -8.92 13.27
C VAL A 48 -15.49 -8.60 14.56
N LEU A 49 -15.62 -9.46 15.57
CA LEU A 49 -14.92 -9.30 16.84
C LEU A 49 -13.41 -9.56 16.76
N LEU A 50 -12.89 -10.10 15.65
CA LEU A 50 -11.45 -10.30 15.46
C LEU A 50 -10.65 -9.01 15.50
N VAL A 51 -11.22 -7.87 15.08
CA VAL A 51 -10.52 -6.57 15.11
C VAL A 51 -10.20 -6.12 16.54
N PRO A 52 -11.19 -5.95 17.45
CA PRO A 52 -10.90 -5.60 18.83
C PRO A 52 -10.09 -6.69 19.55
N LEU A 53 -10.29 -7.99 19.22
CA LEU A 53 -9.48 -9.07 19.77
C LEU A 53 -8.01 -8.97 19.35
N THR A 54 -7.74 -8.70 18.07
CA THR A 54 -6.36 -8.55 17.56
C THR A 54 -5.66 -7.37 18.21
N TYR A 55 -6.37 -6.25 18.41
CA TYR A 55 -5.85 -5.14 19.17
C TYR A 55 -5.56 -5.52 20.63
N ALA A 56 -6.46 -6.23 21.32
CA ALA A 56 -6.21 -6.69 22.68
C ALA A 56 -4.98 -7.63 22.76
N PHE A 57 -4.89 -8.59 21.83
CA PHE A 57 -3.76 -9.52 21.76
C PHE A 57 -2.44 -8.84 21.41
N SER A 58 -2.44 -7.79 20.58
CA SER A 58 -1.22 -7.03 20.27
C SER A 58 -0.67 -6.28 21.49
N ARG A 59 -1.52 -5.99 22.48
CA ARG A 59 -1.13 -5.35 23.74
C ARG A 59 -0.76 -6.33 24.84
N ILE A 60 -1.45 -7.47 24.92
CA ILE A 60 -1.29 -8.44 26.02
C ILE A 60 -0.22 -9.48 25.71
N SER A 61 -0.18 -9.99 24.47
CA SER A 61 0.76 -11.05 24.10
C SER A 61 2.16 -10.49 23.93
N LYS A 62 3.14 -11.07 24.61
CA LYS A 62 4.58 -10.84 24.33
C LYS A 62 5.12 -11.72 23.19
N ARG A 63 4.33 -12.70 22.73
CA ARG A 63 4.74 -13.64 21.68
C ARG A 63 4.39 -13.08 20.31
N GLU A 64 5.43 -12.72 19.56
CA GLU A 64 5.29 -12.15 18.20
C GLU A 64 4.53 -13.08 17.24
N LYS A 65 4.75 -14.41 17.31
CA LYS A 65 4.03 -15.38 16.48
C LYS A 65 2.51 -15.32 16.69
N THR A 66 2.07 -15.15 17.94
CA THR A 66 0.65 -15.02 18.27
C THR A 66 0.07 -13.72 17.71
N GLN A 67 0.78 -12.60 17.89
CA GLN A 67 0.36 -11.31 17.31
C GLN A 67 0.26 -11.38 15.79
N THR A 68 1.25 -12.01 15.14
CA THR A 68 1.32 -12.22 13.70
C THR A 68 0.15 -13.06 13.21
N PHE A 69 -0.17 -14.16 13.90
CA PHE A 69 -1.31 -15.03 13.55
C PHE A 69 -2.63 -14.26 13.57
N PHE A 70 -2.94 -13.55 14.67
CA PHE A 70 -4.17 -12.77 14.77
C PHE A 70 -4.21 -11.63 13.75
N ALA A 71 -3.09 -10.96 13.49
CA ALA A 71 -3.01 -9.94 12.46
C ALA A 71 -3.29 -10.51 11.06
N TYR A 72 -2.72 -11.67 10.70
CA TYR A 72 -3.00 -12.33 9.43
C TYR A 72 -4.48 -12.69 9.29
N VAL A 73 -5.06 -13.32 10.29
CA VAL A 73 -6.48 -13.72 10.27
C VAL A 73 -7.37 -12.49 10.11
N THR A 74 -7.15 -11.46 10.91
CA THR A 74 -7.97 -10.23 10.89
C THR A 74 -7.82 -9.44 9.60
N PHE A 75 -6.59 -9.21 9.12
CA PHE A 75 -6.37 -8.42 7.92
C PHE A 75 -6.76 -9.16 6.64
N THR A 76 -6.60 -10.48 6.58
CA THR A 76 -7.08 -11.29 5.46
C THR A 76 -8.60 -11.30 5.41
N ASN A 77 -9.25 -11.47 6.56
CA ASN A 77 -10.70 -11.36 6.71
C ASN A 77 -11.21 -9.97 6.27
N PHE A 78 -10.55 -8.90 6.71
CA PHE A 78 -10.89 -7.54 6.29
C PHE A 78 -10.78 -7.36 4.76
N GLY A 79 -9.66 -7.77 4.16
CA GLY A 79 -9.49 -7.69 2.70
C GLY A 79 -10.54 -8.49 1.94
N PHE A 80 -10.85 -9.71 2.39
CA PHE A 80 -11.84 -10.57 1.74
C PHE A 80 -13.23 -9.93 1.74
N PHE A 81 -13.68 -9.44 2.89
CA PHE A 81 -14.99 -8.79 3.00
C PHE A 81 -15.06 -7.44 2.29
N SER A 82 -13.95 -6.71 2.16
CA SER A 82 -13.92 -5.49 1.32
C SER A 82 -14.17 -5.81 -0.16
N ILE A 83 -13.52 -6.84 -0.69
CA ILE A 83 -13.74 -7.31 -2.06
C ILE A 83 -15.16 -7.85 -2.21
N LEU A 84 -15.59 -8.72 -1.27
CA LEU A 84 -16.90 -9.35 -1.31
C LEU A 84 -18.03 -8.33 -1.27
N PHE A 85 -17.97 -7.36 -0.36
CA PHE A 85 -18.96 -6.30 -0.26
C PHE A 85 -19.10 -5.51 -1.56
N THR A 86 -17.97 -5.16 -2.18
CA THR A 86 -17.97 -4.48 -3.48
C THR A 86 -18.65 -5.33 -4.56
N LEU A 87 -18.36 -6.63 -4.61
CA LEU A 87 -18.98 -7.54 -5.57
C LEU A 87 -20.46 -7.79 -5.28
N VAL A 88 -20.88 -7.79 -4.01
CA VAL A 88 -22.30 -7.85 -3.62
C VAL A 88 -23.04 -6.59 -4.06
N LEU A 89 -22.45 -5.40 -3.90
CA LEU A 89 -23.05 -4.17 -4.44
C LEU A 89 -23.17 -4.22 -5.97
N LEU A 90 -22.16 -4.74 -6.66
CA LEU A 90 -22.21 -4.95 -8.11
C LEU A 90 -23.29 -5.97 -8.49
N MET A 91 -23.37 -7.10 -7.77
CA MET A 91 -24.40 -8.11 -7.94
C MET A 91 -25.80 -7.50 -7.79
N ASP A 92 -26.00 -6.66 -6.78
CA ASP A 92 -27.28 -5.98 -6.54
C ASP A 92 -27.61 -4.99 -7.66
N LEU A 93 -26.62 -4.24 -8.14
CA LEU A 93 -26.78 -3.35 -9.29
C LEU A 93 -27.16 -4.14 -10.56
N LEU A 94 -26.50 -5.26 -10.82
CA LEU A 94 -26.80 -6.14 -11.96
C LEU A 94 -28.21 -6.75 -11.87
N ARG A 95 -28.70 -7.04 -10.66
CA ARG A 95 -30.08 -7.47 -10.43
C ARG A 95 -31.08 -6.37 -10.78
N LEU A 96 -30.79 -5.12 -10.41
CA LEU A 96 -31.66 -3.98 -10.67
C LEU A 96 -31.75 -3.62 -12.16
N LEU A 97 -30.66 -3.77 -12.90
CA LEU A 97 -30.57 -3.36 -14.31
C LEU A 97 -31.16 -4.38 -15.30
N ASP A 98 -31.52 -5.58 -14.84
CA ASP A 98 -32.04 -6.72 -15.63
C ASP A 98 -31.39 -6.91 -17.02
N ILE A 99 -30.06 -6.84 -17.05
CA ILE A 99 -29.29 -6.90 -18.30
C ILE A 99 -29.36 -8.33 -18.85
N GLY A 100 -29.72 -8.49 -20.13
CA GLY A 100 -29.88 -9.80 -20.81
C GLY A 100 -28.66 -10.74 -20.70
N ILE A 101 -27.46 -10.19 -20.48
CA ILE A 101 -26.23 -10.92 -20.20
C ILE A 101 -26.35 -11.79 -18.93
N VAL A 102 -27.03 -11.28 -17.90
CA VAL A 102 -27.27 -12.03 -16.66
C VAL A 102 -28.24 -13.19 -16.93
N SER A 103 -29.25 -12.99 -17.78
CA SER A 103 -30.18 -14.06 -18.15
C SER A 103 -29.54 -15.14 -19.03
N ASP A 104 -28.62 -14.79 -19.93
CA ASP A 104 -27.92 -15.75 -20.78
C ASP A 104 -26.89 -16.55 -19.99
N TYR A 105 -26.11 -15.90 -19.11
CA TYR A 105 -25.20 -16.57 -18.19
C TYR A 105 -25.95 -17.48 -17.22
N SER A 106 -27.07 -17.03 -16.65
CA SER A 106 -27.86 -17.85 -15.74
C SER A 106 -28.44 -19.09 -16.43
N ARG A 107 -28.77 -19.01 -17.73
CA ARG A 107 -29.25 -20.18 -18.51
C ARG A 107 -28.14 -21.22 -18.73
N LEU A 108 -26.90 -20.80 -19.00
CA LEU A 108 -25.76 -21.70 -19.17
C LEU A 108 -25.37 -22.38 -17.84
N LEU A 109 -25.38 -21.62 -16.74
CA LEU A 109 -25.08 -22.16 -15.41
C LEU A 109 -26.22 -23.07 -14.94
N PHE A 110 -27.48 -22.74 -15.26
CA PHE A 110 -28.65 -23.57 -15.01
C PHE A 110 -28.53 -24.95 -15.67
N SER A 111 -28.22 -25.01 -16.96
CA SER A 111 -28.12 -26.28 -17.68
C SER A 111 -27.02 -27.16 -17.11
N THR A 112 -25.93 -26.55 -16.64
CA THR A 112 -24.84 -27.25 -15.96
C THR A 112 -25.27 -27.77 -14.58
N LEU A 113 -25.93 -26.95 -13.75
CA LEU A 113 -26.38 -27.36 -12.41
C LEU A 113 -27.47 -28.43 -12.44
N LEU A 114 -28.40 -28.37 -13.39
CA LEU A 114 -29.39 -29.44 -13.62
C LEU A 114 -28.72 -30.75 -14.02
N HIS A 115 -27.68 -30.70 -14.85
CA HIS A 115 -26.91 -31.89 -15.23
C HIS A 115 -26.28 -32.59 -14.02
N PHE A 116 -25.95 -31.84 -12.96
CA PHE A 116 -25.42 -32.37 -11.70
C PHE A 116 -26.50 -32.65 -10.62
N GLY A 117 -27.80 -32.55 -10.95
CA GLY A 117 -28.89 -32.99 -10.08
C GLY A 117 -29.28 -32.03 -8.96
N PHE A 118 -29.00 -30.72 -9.09
CA PHE A 118 -29.45 -29.73 -8.10
C PHE A 118 -30.97 -29.44 -8.26
N PRO A 119 -31.75 -29.47 -7.16
CA PRO A 119 -33.19 -29.16 -7.19
C PRO A 119 -33.37 -27.64 -7.26
N ILE A 120 -33.92 -27.11 -8.36
CA ILE A 120 -34.16 -25.67 -8.50
C ILE A 120 -35.51 -25.44 -9.19
N ASP A 121 -36.40 -24.69 -8.53
CA ASP A 121 -37.84 -24.64 -8.87
C ASP A 121 -38.24 -23.43 -9.74
N GLY A 122 -37.28 -22.62 -10.22
CA GLY A 122 -37.57 -21.55 -11.17
C GLY A 122 -36.38 -20.72 -11.68
N VAL A 123 -36.52 -20.13 -12.87
CA VAL A 123 -35.45 -19.34 -13.55
C VAL A 123 -34.91 -18.20 -12.68
N THR A 124 -35.77 -17.55 -11.88
CA THR A 124 -35.38 -16.46 -10.97
C THR A 124 -34.53 -16.96 -9.80
N GLU A 125 -34.86 -18.12 -9.24
CA GLU A 125 -34.08 -18.74 -8.16
C GLU A 125 -32.70 -19.15 -8.66
N VAL A 126 -32.64 -19.73 -9.87
CA VAL A 126 -31.36 -20.08 -10.50
C VAL A 126 -30.51 -18.85 -10.77
N LYS A 127 -31.10 -17.76 -11.27
CA LYS A 127 -30.40 -16.49 -11.50
C LYS A 127 -29.82 -15.96 -10.19
N ASN A 128 -30.61 -15.95 -9.12
CA ASN A 128 -30.18 -15.49 -7.80
C ASN A 128 -29.07 -16.35 -7.19
N PHE A 129 -29.21 -17.67 -7.28
CA PHE A 129 -28.22 -18.64 -6.84
C PHE A 129 -26.92 -18.48 -7.62
N SER A 130 -26.99 -18.45 -8.96
CA SER A 130 -25.83 -18.34 -9.85
C SER A 130 -25.05 -17.06 -9.60
N LEU A 131 -25.75 -15.93 -9.40
CA LEU A 131 -25.12 -14.66 -9.08
C LEU A 131 -24.45 -14.67 -7.69
N ALA A 132 -25.13 -15.17 -6.66
CA ALA A 132 -24.59 -15.24 -5.31
C ALA A 132 -23.38 -16.19 -5.24
N PHE A 133 -23.50 -17.38 -5.86
CA PHE A 133 -22.42 -18.34 -5.95
C PHE A 133 -21.22 -17.78 -6.73
N SER A 134 -21.45 -17.20 -7.91
CA SER A 134 -20.39 -16.57 -8.70
C SER A 134 -19.70 -15.44 -7.94
N THR A 135 -20.46 -14.64 -7.18
CA THR A 135 -19.93 -13.57 -6.33
C THR A 135 -18.94 -14.11 -5.30
N ILE A 136 -19.28 -15.21 -4.61
CA ILE A 136 -18.39 -15.87 -3.64
C ILE A 136 -17.14 -16.42 -4.34
N VAL A 137 -17.33 -17.12 -5.46
CA VAL A 137 -16.21 -17.71 -6.22
C VAL A 137 -15.24 -16.64 -6.69
N VAL A 138 -15.74 -15.55 -7.27
CA VAL A 138 -14.91 -14.43 -7.74
C VAL A 138 -14.25 -13.72 -6.56
N ALA A 139 -14.95 -13.47 -5.46
CA ALA A 139 -14.37 -12.85 -4.27
C ALA A 139 -13.21 -13.67 -3.71
N THR A 140 -13.38 -14.99 -3.61
CA THR A 140 -12.32 -15.91 -3.19
C THR A 140 -11.15 -15.89 -4.17
N ALA A 141 -11.41 -16.03 -5.47
CA ALA A 141 -10.36 -16.03 -6.49
C ALA A 141 -9.54 -14.72 -6.49
N LEU A 142 -10.21 -13.57 -6.43
CA LEU A 142 -9.56 -12.26 -6.37
C LEU A 142 -8.78 -12.07 -5.06
N SER A 143 -9.31 -12.54 -3.93
CA SER A 143 -8.62 -12.49 -2.64
C SER A 143 -7.39 -13.39 -2.63
N SER A 144 -7.48 -14.61 -3.15
CA SER A 144 -6.34 -15.53 -3.30
C SER A 144 -5.27 -14.96 -4.22
N LEU A 145 -5.66 -14.40 -5.37
CA LEU A 145 -4.74 -13.74 -6.28
C LEU A 145 -4.07 -12.51 -5.62
N GLY A 146 -4.87 -11.70 -4.91
CA GLY A 146 -4.39 -10.55 -4.15
C GLY A 146 -3.36 -10.95 -3.10
N PHE A 147 -3.66 -11.99 -2.32
CA PHE A 147 -2.76 -12.54 -1.31
C PHE A 147 -1.46 -13.08 -1.92
N TYR A 148 -1.57 -13.85 -2.99
CA TYR A 148 -0.39 -14.36 -3.72
C TYR A 148 0.50 -13.23 -4.22
N ASN A 149 -0.09 -12.22 -4.86
CA ASN A 149 0.66 -11.07 -5.37
C ASN A 149 1.40 -10.32 -4.26
N ALA A 150 0.77 -10.13 -3.09
CA ALA A 150 1.38 -9.42 -1.97
C ALA A 150 2.60 -10.14 -1.38
N HIS A 151 2.61 -11.48 -1.36
CA HIS A 151 3.68 -12.25 -0.72
C HIS A 151 4.77 -12.71 -1.69
N VAL A 152 4.38 -13.06 -2.91
CA VAL A 152 5.27 -13.71 -3.88
C VAL A 152 5.78 -12.71 -4.91
N ARG A 153 4.90 -11.84 -5.41
CA ARG A 153 5.18 -11.00 -6.58
C ARG A 153 5.76 -9.65 -6.19
N LEU A 154 7.07 -9.63 -5.95
CA LEU A 154 7.86 -8.40 -5.81
C LEU A 154 8.63 -8.11 -7.11
N THR A 155 8.19 -7.09 -7.84
CA THR A 155 8.76 -6.75 -9.16
C THR A 155 9.75 -5.60 -9.08
N THR A 156 10.73 -5.60 -9.97
CA THR A 156 11.60 -4.44 -10.22
C THR A 156 11.03 -3.69 -11.42
N LYS A 157 10.88 -2.37 -11.30
CA LYS A 157 10.29 -1.53 -12.35
C LYS A 157 11.27 -0.46 -12.77
N HIS A 158 11.73 -0.54 -14.02
CA HIS A 158 12.66 0.43 -14.59
C HIS A 158 11.90 1.59 -15.21
N VAL A 159 12.31 2.81 -14.89
CA VAL A 159 11.66 4.04 -15.33
C VAL A 159 12.74 5.02 -15.74
N LYS A 160 12.68 5.45 -17.00
CA LYS A 160 13.55 6.48 -17.53
C LYS A 160 12.98 7.84 -17.15
N ILE A 161 13.80 8.70 -16.57
CA ILE A 161 13.45 10.08 -16.21
C ILE A 161 14.06 10.99 -17.27
N PRO A 162 13.28 11.46 -18.25
CA PRO A 162 13.78 12.33 -19.30
C PRO A 162 14.10 13.71 -18.74
N VAL A 163 15.31 14.21 -19.01
CA VAL A 163 15.80 15.51 -18.55
C VAL A 163 16.44 16.25 -19.72
N GLY A 164 15.97 17.48 -19.99
CA GLY A 164 16.61 18.37 -20.96
C GLY A 164 17.85 19.02 -20.36
N ASN A 165 18.92 19.16 -21.16
CA ASN A 165 20.21 19.73 -20.74
C ASN A 165 20.80 19.04 -19.48
N LEU A 166 20.62 17.73 -19.35
CA LEU A 166 21.21 16.97 -18.25
C LEU A 166 22.74 16.98 -18.36
N HIS A 167 23.44 17.29 -17.27
CA HIS A 167 24.90 17.19 -17.24
C HIS A 167 25.34 15.77 -17.64
N PRO A 168 26.33 15.59 -18.55
CA PRO A 168 26.71 14.27 -19.05
C PRO A 168 27.04 13.24 -17.96
N ASP A 169 27.73 13.65 -16.89
CA ASP A 169 28.07 12.78 -15.76
C ASP A 169 26.86 12.26 -14.96
N LEU A 170 25.67 12.85 -15.13
CA LEU A 170 24.42 12.37 -14.54
C LEU A 170 23.62 11.47 -15.47
N HIS A 171 24.06 11.28 -16.72
CA HIS A 171 23.41 10.35 -17.63
C HIS A 171 23.50 8.92 -17.09
N GLN A 172 22.36 8.21 -17.06
CA GLN A 172 22.21 6.88 -16.48
C GLN A 172 22.44 6.81 -14.97
N PHE A 173 22.44 7.95 -14.26
CA PHE A 173 22.48 7.95 -12.81
C PHE A 173 21.27 7.17 -12.25
N LYS A 174 21.55 6.11 -11.50
CA LYS A 174 20.58 5.09 -11.12
C LYS A 174 20.14 5.21 -9.67
N ILE A 175 18.87 5.54 -9.48
CA ILE A 175 18.21 5.70 -8.19
C ILE A 175 17.30 4.50 -7.96
N VAL A 176 17.59 3.70 -6.94
CA VAL A 176 16.69 2.60 -6.54
C VAL A 176 15.83 3.04 -5.37
N GLN A 177 14.53 3.07 -5.58
CA GLN A 177 13.54 3.46 -4.58
C GLN A 177 12.83 2.24 -4.00
N ILE A 178 12.74 2.22 -2.68
CA ILE A 178 11.68 1.51 -1.94
C ILE A 178 10.83 2.51 -1.17
N SER A 179 9.59 2.11 -0.90
CA SER A 179 8.59 2.93 -0.19
C SER A 179 7.52 2.01 0.39
N ASP A 180 6.81 2.45 1.43
CA ASP A 180 5.61 1.78 1.93
C ASP A 180 5.85 0.27 2.19
N VAL A 181 6.90 -0.01 2.95
CA VAL A 181 7.31 -1.38 3.29
C VAL A 181 6.43 -1.93 4.40
N HIS A 182 6.03 -1.08 5.36
CA HIS A 182 5.19 -1.43 6.51
C HIS A 182 5.69 -2.65 7.29
N ILE A 183 6.97 -2.65 7.68
CA ILE A 183 7.49 -3.62 8.65
C ILE A 183 6.64 -3.53 9.91
N GLY A 184 5.99 -4.63 10.26
CA GLY A 184 4.83 -4.59 11.13
C GLY A 184 4.39 -5.98 11.54
N PRO A 185 3.11 -6.20 11.87
CA PRO A 185 2.63 -7.50 12.34
C PRO A 185 2.78 -8.65 11.34
N THR A 186 2.70 -8.39 10.02
CA THR A 186 2.69 -9.43 8.98
C THR A 186 3.88 -9.38 8.02
N ILE A 187 4.51 -8.20 7.85
CA ILE A 187 5.75 -8.02 7.07
C ILE A 187 6.94 -7.91 8.04
N LYS A 188 7.94 -8.77 7.84
CA LYS A 188 9.04 -9.02 8.77
C LYS A 188 10.39 -9.10 8.04
N GLU A 189 11.47 -9.31 8.79
CA GLU A 189 12.86 -9.40 8.32
C GLU A 189 13.04 -10.23 7.03
N LYS A 190 12.39 -11.40 6.92
CA LYS A 190 12.51 -12.28 5.74
C LYS A 190 12.09 -11.57 4.45
N PHE A 191 11.03 -10.76 4.51
CA PHE A 191 10.59 -9.97 3.36
C PHE A 191 11.64 -8.91 3.01
N LEU A 192 12.14 -8.20 4.02
CA LEU A 192 13.11 -7.12 3.84
C LEU A 192 14.44 -7.62 3.29
N ARG A 193 14.90 -8.80 3.73
CA ARG A 193 16.10 -9.45 3.17
C ARG A 193 15.97 -9.73 1.67
N ARG A 194 14.80 -10.17 1.22
CA ARG A 194 14.51 -10.35 -0.22
C ARG A 194 14.47 -9.03 -0.97
N VAL A 195 13.94 -7.97 -0.35
CA VAL A 195 13.94 -6.60 -0.91
C VAL A 195 15.37 -6.13 -1.10
N VAL A 196 16.22 -6.20 -0.08
CA VAL A 196 17.62 -5.77 -0.12
C VAL A 196 18.41 -6.56 -1.17
N GLY A 197 18.22 -7.88 -1.26
CA GLY A 197 18.82 -8.66 -2.33
C GLY A 197 18.44 -8.19 -3.74
N LYS A 198 17.19 -7.77 -3.95
CA LYS A 198 16.74 -7.20 -5.23
C LYS A 198 17.29 -5.79 -5.47
N ILE A 199 17.43 -4.97 -4.44
CA ILE A 199 18.06 -3.64 -4.52
C ILE A 199 19.51 -3.78 -4.96
N ASN A 200 20.30 -4.59 -4.26
CA ASN A 200 21.73 -4.75 -4.55
C ASN A 200 21.97 -5.34 -5.94
N ALA A 201 21.08 -6.21 -6.42
CA ALA A 201 21.14 -6.73 -7.79
C ALA A 201 20.98 -5.66 -8.89
N GLN A 202 20.51 -4.45 -8.56
CA GLN A 202 20.42 -3.33 -9.52
C GLN A 202 21.71 -2.52 -9.62
N ILE A 203 22.67 -2.70 -8.71
CA ILE A 203 23.92 -1.93 -8.63
C ILE A 203 23.60 -0.41 -8.62
N PRO A 204 22.92 0.09 -7.58
CA PRO A 204 22.45 1.48 -7.54
C PRO A 204 23.59 2.47 -7.31
N ASP A 205 23.48 3.65 -7.94
CA ASP A 205 24.28 4.80 -7.52
C ASP A 205 23.81 5.29 -6.15
N VAL A 206 22.49 5.35 -5.95
CA VAL A 206 21.87 5.76 -4.69
C VAL A 206 20.63 4.92 -4.40
N VAL A 207 20.37 4.67 -3.12
CA VAL A 207 19.11 4.07 -2.67
C VAL A 207 18.30 5.09 -1.90
N VAL A 208 16.99 5.15 -2.15
CA VAL A 208 16.09 6.07 -1.48
C VAL A 208 14.91 5.33 -0.88
N ILE A 209 14.58 5.66 0.37
CA ILE A 209 13.46 5.09 1.13
C ILE A 209 12.47 6.23 1.42
N THR A 210 11.33 6.22 0.73
CA THR A 210 10.40 7.36 0.73
C THR A 210 9.23 7.17 1.70
N GLY A 211 9.52 6.84 2.96
CA GLY A 211 8.55 6.78 4.06
C GLY A 211 7.77 5.47 4.18
N ASP A 212 7.01 5.39 5.27
CA ASP A 212 6.17 4.25 5.66
C ASP A 212 6.94 2.93 5.68
N LEU A 213 8.08 2.96 6.36
CA LEU A 213 8.93 1.80 6.56
C LEU A 213 8.37 0.87 7.64
N VAL A 214 7.64 1.42 8.63
CA VAL A 214 7.27 0.71 9.88
C VAL A 214 5.84 1.01 10.38
N ASP A 215 5.20 -0.02 10.93
CA ASP A 215 3.82 -0.01 11.45
C ASP A 215 3.74 -0.32 12.97
N GLY A 216 4.79 0.01 13.71
CA GLY A 216 4.79 -0.16 15.16
C GLY A 216 6.05 0.36 15.85
N PRO A 217 6.14 0.23 17.18
CA PRO A 217 7.23 0.82 17.96
C PRO A 217 8.61 0.23 17.62
N ALA A 218 9.64 1.08 17.66
CA ALA A 218 11.03 0.67 17.43
C ALA A 218 11.48 -0.48 18.35
N VAL A 219 11.11 -0.42 19.64
CA VAL A 219 11.48 -1.43 20.64
C VAL A 219 11.04 -2.86 20.25
N THR A 220 9.95 -3.01 19.50
CA THR A 220 9.46 -4.33 19.08
C THR A 220 9.94 -4.70 17.69
N LEU A 221 10.10 -3.73 16.78
CA LEU A 221 10.27 -4.02 15.35
C LEU A 221 11.68 -3.77 14.81
N LYS A 222 12.57 -3.06 15.52
CA LYS A 222 13.87 -2.64 14.98
C LYS A 222 14.74 -3.77 14.44
N HIS A 223 14.67 -4.95 15.05
CA HIS A 223 15.45 -6.11 14.60
C HIS A 223 15.06 -6.57 13.19
N HIS A 224 13.83 -6.32 12.74
CA HIS A 224 13.38 -6.62 11.38
C HIS A 224 13.98 -5.69 10.33
N LEU A 225 14.51 -4.52 10.73
CA LEU A 225 15.16 -3.56 9.83
C LEU A 225 16.64 -3.87 9.58
N LYS A 226 17.26 -4.77 10.36
CA LYS A 226 18.67 -5.15 10.22
C LYS A 226 19.13 -5.41 8.78
N PRO A 227 18.36 -6.08 7.91
CA PRO A 227 18.79 -6.29 6.53
C PRO A 227 19.09 -5.00 5.75
N LEU A 228 18.54 -3.85 6.13
CA LEU A 228 18.81 -2.59 5.43
C LEU A 228 20.28 -2.14 5.56
N ALA A 229 20.99 -2.57 6.60
CA ALA A 229 22.43 -2.32 6.74
C ALA A 229 23.25 -3.02 5.65
N ASP A 230 22.69 -4.04 4.99
CA ASP A 230 23.33 -4.77 3.90
C ASP A 230 23.11 -4.09 2.53
N ILE A 231 22.44 -2.93 2.48
CA ILE A 231 22.23 -2.18 1.23
C ILE A 231 23.58 -1.66 0.71
N GLN A 232 23.86 -1.95 -0.55
CA GLN A 232 25.05 -1.48 -1.25
C GLN A 232 24.66 -0.43 -2.28
N SER A 233 25.28 0.75 -2.20
CA SER A 233 25.15 1.84 -3.17
C SER A 233 26.41 2.69 -3.20
N LYS A 234 26.65 3.38 -4.31
CA LYS A 234 27.86 4.20 -4.51
C LYS A 234 27.88 5.47 -3.65
N TYR A 235 26.73 6.14 -3.53
CA TYR A 235 26.59 7.44 -2.86
C TYR A 235 25.75 7.39 -1.58
N GLY A 236 25.36 6.18 -1.15
CA GLY A 236 24.66 5.95 0.11
C GLY A 236 23.15 5.77 -0.02
N THR A 237 22.51 5.62 1.14
CA THR A 237 21.07 5.41 1.26
C THR A 237 20.43 6.58 1.98
N PHE A 238 19.34 7.11 1.42
CA PHE A 238 18.62 8.26 1.97
C PHE A 238 17.20 7.87 2.39
N TYR A 239 16.72 8.50 3.44
CA TYR A 239 15.43 8.21 4.04
C TYR A 239 14.64 9.47 4.37
N VAL A 240 13.34 9.45 4.09
CA VAL A 240 12.37 10.44 4.60
C VAL A 240 11.23 9.74 5.32
N THR A 241 10.59 10.45 6.24
CA THR A 241 9.44 9.92 6.99
C THR A 241 8.17 9.96 6.15
N GLY A 242 7.34 8.93 6.29
CA GLY A 242 5.92 8.93 5.95
C GLY A 242 5.06 9.16 7.19
N ASN A 243 3.75 9.07 7.04
CA ASN A 243 2.82 9.31 8.13
C ASN A 243 2.84 8.17 9.17
N HIS A 244 3.19 6.94 8.77
CA HIS A 244 3.20 5.79 9.69
C HIS A 244 4.31 5.84 10.72
N GLU A 245 5.43 6.49 10.43
CA GLU A 245 6.46 6.73 11.45
C GLU A 245 5.93 7.59 12.60
N TYR A 246 5.12 8.61 12.31
CA TYR A 246 4.55 9.48 13.34
C TYR A 246 3.54 8.71 14.21
N TYR A 247 2.74 7.82 13.62
CA TYR A 247 1.84 6.93 14.38
C TYR A 247 2.61 5.92 15.24
N SER A 248 3.78 5.50 14.75
CA SER A 248 4.63 4.45 15.33
C SER A 248 5.67 4.97 16.33
N GLY A 249 5.73 6.28 16.57
CA GLY A 249 6.70 6.92 17.46
C GLY A 249 8.00 7.31 16.75
N VAL A 250 7.90 8.23 15.79
CA VAL A 250 8.99 8.67 14.89
C VAL A 250 10.31 8.95 15.61
N LEU A 251 10.29 9.63 16.76
CA LEU A 251 11.50 9.99 17.49
C LEU A 251 12.31 8.78 17.96
N SER A 252 11.67 7.63 18.17
CA SER A 252 12.35 6.38 18.51
C SER A 252 12.93 5.66 17.29
N TRP A 253 12.40 5.93 16.10
CA TRP A 253 12.80 5.28 14.86
C TRP A 253 13.97 5.96 14.18
N LEU A 254 14.06 7.30 14.21
CA LEU A 254 15.11 8.05 13.52
C LEU A 254 16.52 7.56 13.90
N PRO A 255 16.89 7.42 15.20
CA PRO A 255 18.23 6.96 15.56
C PRO A 255 18.50 5.50 15.17
N GLU A 256 17.46 4.66 15.17
CA GLU A 256 17.59 3.24 14.79
C GLU A 256 17.80 3.10 13.28
N ILE A 257 17.22 3.99 12.47
CA ILE A 257 17.45 4.06 11.02
C ILE A 257 18.86 4.59 10.73
N GLU A 258 19.29 5.65 11.42
CA GLU A 258 20.65 6.20 11.27
C GLU A 258 21.72 5.19 11.65
N ALA A 259 21.49 4.39 12.71
CA ALA A 259 22.41 3.34 13.14
C ALA A 259 22.62 2.22 12.08
N LEU A 260 21.76 2.13 11.07
CA LEU A 260 21.91 1.20 9.93
C LEU A 260 22.73 1.81 8.78
N GLY A 261 23.32 3.01 8.96
CA GLY A 261 24.07 3.71 7.93
C GLY A 261 23.20 4.43 6.89
N ILE A 262 21.91 4.64 7.21
CA ILE A 262 20.95 5.34 6.34
C ILE A 262 20.88 6.80 6.75
N ARG A 263 21.06 7.71 5.79
CA ARG A 263 20.96 9.15 6.05
C ARG A 263 19.50 9.59 6.07
N VAL A 264 19.02 10.00 7.22
CA VAL A 264 17.69 10.60 7.39
C VAL A 264 17.73 12.06 6.93
N LEU A 265 16.76 12.48 6.12
CA LEU A 265 16.59 13.85 5.66
C LEU A 265 15.27 14.44 6.19
N LEU A 266 15.35 15.32 7.19
CA LEU A 266 14.17 15.97 7.79
C LEU A 266 14.13 17.46 7.45
N ASN A 267 13.62 17.80 6.27
CA ASN A 267 13.75 19.14 5.67
C ASN A 267 15.22 19.54 5.49
N GLU A 268 16.02 18.58 5.06
CA GLU A 268 17.47 18.65 4.91
C GLU A 268 17.89 18.15 3.53
N ASN A 269 19.15 18.35 3.17
CA ASN A 269 19.71 17.89 1.92
C ASN A 269 21.14 17.39 2.06
N GLN A 270 21.59 16.72 0.99
CA GLN A 270 22.98 16.42 0.72
C GLN A 270 23.27 16.68 -0.75
N THR A 271 24.32 17.43 -1.02
CA THR A 271 24.90 17.53 -2.36
C THR A 271 25.82 16.34 -2.62
N ILE A 272 25.56 15.63 -3.71
CA ILE A 272 26.30 14.46 -4.16
C ILE A 272 27.14 14.88 -5.38
N PRO A 273 28.48 14.85 -5.29
CA PRO A 273 29.35 15.09 -6.44
C PRO A 273 29.39 13.85 -7.35
N VAL A 274 28.99 14.00 -8.60
CA VAL A 274 28.99 12.94 -9.62
C VAL A 274 29.85 13.41 -10.78
N GLY A 275 31.12 13.01 -10.79
CA GLY A 275 32.09 13.59 -11.72
C GLY A 275 32.22 15.10 -11.49
N ASN A 276 31.94 15.89 -12.53
CA ASN A 276 31.90 17.35 -12.50
C ASN A 276 30.50 17.91 -12.17
N ALA A 277 29.47 17.06 -12.10
CA ALA A 277 28.12 17.47 -11.74
C ALA A 277 27.88 17.49 -10.22
N LYS A 278 26.93 18.32 -9.81
CA LYS A 278 26.38 18.38 -8.45
C LYS A 278 24.90 17.99 -8.49
N LEU A 279 24.58 16.86 -7.88
CA LEU A 279 23.20 16.41 -7.67
C LEU A 279 22.78 16.77 -6.24
N LEU A 280 21.68 17.51 -6.08
CA LEU A 280 21.07 17.73 -4.78
C LEU A 280 20.07 16.60 -4.46
N MET A 281 20.33 15.87 -3.38
CA MET A 281 19.37 14.97 -2.76
C MET A 281 18.76 15.66 -1.54
N ALA A 282 17.54 16.18 -1.68
CA ALA A 282 16.80 16.80 -0.59
C ALA A 282 15.70 15.86 -0.08
N GLY A 283 15.30 16.02 1.18
CA GLY A 283 14.21 15.27 1.76
C GLY A 283 13.40 16.11 2.74
N VAL A 284 12.09 15.89 2.75
CA VAL A 284 11.15 16.55 3.67
C VAL A 284 10.38 15.52 4.48
N THR A 285 9.91 15.94 5.64
CA THR A 285 9.01 15.15 6.47
C THR A 285 7.64 14.97 5.80
N ASP A 286 6.86 14.00 6.29
CA ASP A 286 5.46 13.82 5.92
C ASP A 286 4.67 15.15 5.95
N LEU A 287 3.74 15.31 5.01
CA LEU A 287 2.97 16.54 4.83
C LEU A 287 2.19 16.94 6.09
N THR A 288 1.75 15.95 6.87
CA THR A 288 0.96 16.13 8.10
C THR A 288 1.81 16.09 9.37
N ALA A 289 3.12 15.85 9.27
CA ALA A 289 4.04 15.72 10.40
C ALA A 289 3.92 16.86 11.43
N GLY A 290 3.76 18.10 10.95
CA GLY A 290 3.67 19.30 11.79
C GLY A 290 2.49 19.32 12.75
N THR A 291 1.42 18.55 12.47
CA THR A 291 0.27 18.45 13.37
C THR A 291 0.58 17.60 14.61
N MET A 292 1.57 16.70 14.53
CA MET A 292 2.02 15.87 15.65
C MET A 292 3.26 16.46 16.33
N ILE A 293 4.25 16.90 15.54
CA ILE A 293 5.49 17.48 16.03
C ILE A 293 5.74 18.76 15.22
N LYS A 294 5.51 19.93 15.85
CA LYS A 294 5.59 21.23 15.16
C LYS A 294 6.95 21.48 14.48
N SER A 295 8.05 21.03 15.08
CA SER A 295 9.40 21.17 14.50
C SER A 295 9.60 20.30 13.24
N HIS A 296 8.76 19.29 13.03
CA HIS A 296 8.79 18.42 11.85
C HIS A 296 7.80 18.90 10.77
N GLN A 297 7.29 20.14 10.83
CA GLN A 297 6.50 20.70 9.73
C GLN A 297 7.28 20.59 8.41
N THR A 298 6.67 20.02 7.39
CA THR A 298 7.31 19.86 6.07
C THR A 298 7.69 21.22 5.49
N ASN A 299 8.90 21.31 4.93
CA ASN A 299 9.46 22.56 4.43
C ASN A 299 10.45 22.33 3.27
N PRO A 300 9.95 22.21 2.02
CA PRO A 300 10.80 22.07 0.84
C PRO A 300 11.75 23.24 0.62
N LYS A 301 11.38 24.47 1.03
CA LYS A 301 12.26 25.65 0.92
C LYS A 301 13.49 25.49 1.80
N ARG A 302 13.33 25.04 3.05
CA ARG A 302 14.45 24.74 3.94
C ARG A 302 15.32 23.62 3.38
N ALA A 303 14.71 22.57 2.82
CA ALA A 303 15.43 21.47 2.21
C ALA A 303 16.23 21.89 0.95
N MET A 304 15.97 23.03 0.33
CA MET A 304 16.73 23.54 -0.83
C MET A 304 17.98 24.33 -0.44
N VAL A 305 18.04 24.87 0.78
CA VAL A 305 19.09 25.82 1.19
C VAL A 305 20.50 25.27 0.95
N GLY A 306 21.31 26.01 0.21
CA GLY A 306 22.70 25.64 -0.16
C GLY A 306 22.81 24.76 -1.40
N GLY A 307 21.69 24.29 -1.96
CA GLY A 307 21.60 23.44 -3.14
C GLY A 307 21.10 24.14 -4.39
N GLU A 308 20.88 25.45 -4.34
CA GLU A 308 20.21 26.23 -5.39
C GLU A 308 20.91 26.14 -6.75
N ASN A 309 22.25 26.08 -6.72
CA ASN A 309 23.14 26.04 -7.88
C ASN A 309 23.55 24.60 -8.29
N CYS A 310 22.88 23.56 -7.79
CA CYS A 310 23.14 22.19 -8.23
C CYS A 310 22.56 21.94 -9.64
N ASP A 311 23.28 21.17 -10.45
CA ASP A 311 22.90 20.84 -11.83
C ASP A 311 21.57 20.10 -11.90
N TYR A 312 21.31 19.22 -10.93
CA TYR A 312 20.03 18.51 -10.82
C TYR A 312 19.55 18.39 -9.38
N LYS A 313 18.25 18.60 -9.14
CA LYS A 313 17.68 18.75 -7.80
C LYS A 313 16.51 17.79 -7.62
N ILE A 314 16.68 16.82 -6.73
CA ILE A 314 15.69 15.78 -6.43
C ILE A 314 15.16 15.97 -5.01
N LEU A 315 13.84 15.94 -4.87
CA LEU A 315 13.14 15.94 -3.59
C LEU A 315 12.58 14.56 -3.27
N LEU A 316 12.96 14.01 -2.13
CA LEU A 316 12.31 12.87 -1.50
C LEU A 316 11.17 13.37 -0.62
N ALA A 317 9.95 12.92 -0.90
CA ALA A 317 8.78 13.26 -0.11
C ALA A 317 7.81 12.09 -0.12
N HIS A 318 7.35 11.63 1.04
CA HIS A 318 6.45 10.48 1.09
C HIS A 318 5.14 10.72 0.34
N GLN A 319 4.46 11.85 0.61
CA GLN A 319 3.20 12.18 -0.05
C GLN A 319 3.39 12.91 -1.40
N PRO A 320 2.67 12.51 -2.46
CA PRO A 320 2.74 13.17 -3.77
C PRO A 320 2.43 14.67 -3.75
N ASN A 321 1.54 15.11 -2.85
CA ASN A 321 1.10 16.51 -2.78
C ASN A 321 2.21 17.51 -2.42
N SER A 322 3.36 17.05 -1.92
CA SER A 322 4.55 17.92 -1.74
C SER A 322 5.02 18.58 -3.05
N VAL A 323 4.59 18.05 -4.22
CA VAL A 323 5.04 18.54 -5.54
C VAL A 323 4.63 19.98 -5.80
N TYR A 324 3.54 20.45 -5.18
CA TYR A 324 3.07 21.82 -5.33
C TYR A 324 4.07 22.83 -4.78
N GLU A 325 4.63 22.55 -3.61
CA GLU A 325 5.70 23.38 -3.01
C GLU A 325 7.06 23.07 -3.63
N ALA A 326 7.34 21.80 -3.95
CA ALA A 326 8.58 21.41 -4.62
C ALA A 326 8.79 22.17 -5.94
N ASN A 327 7.73 22.31 -6.74
CA ASN A 327 7.76 23.09 -7.97
C ASN A 327 8.00 24.58 -7.72
N LYS A 328 7.37 25.17 -6.69
CA LYS A 328 7.60 26.59 -6.36
C LYS A 328 9.05 26.88 -5.96
N VAL A 329 9.69 25.92 -5.30
CA VAL A 329 11.09 26.01 -4.84
C VAL A 329 12.09 25.70 -5.96
N GLY A 330 11.66 24.98 -7.01
CA GLY A 330 12.48 24.68 -8.19
C GLY A 330 13.23 23.36 -8.11
N PHE A 331 12.61 22.31 -7.55
CA PHE A 331 13.07 20.92 -7.70
C PHE A 331 12.72 20.37 -9.09
N HIS A 332 13.60 19.58 -9.68
CA HIS A 332 13.37 19.00 -11.01
C HIS A 332 12.60 17.68 -10.97
N LEU A 333 12.83 16.88 -9.93
CA LEU A 333 12.17 15.60 -9.71
C LEU A 333 11.73 15.46 -8.25
N GLN A 334 10.50 15.02 -8.02
CA GLN A 334 10.05 14.49 -6.74
C GLN A 334 9.86 12.98 -6.82
N ILE A 335 10.32 12.26 -5.80
CA ILE A 335 10.15 10.82 -5.65
C ILE A 335 9.29 10.56 -4.42
N SER A 336 8.16 9.86 -4.62
CA SER A 336 7.11 9.67 -3.61
C SER A 336 6.55 8.24 -3.56
N GLY A 337 5.80 7.95 -2.49
CA GLY A 337 5.04 6.73 -2.27
C GLY A 337 3.61 7.03 -1.84
N HIS A 338 3.19 6.52 -0.67
CA HIS A 338 1.96 6.85 0.07
C HIS A 338 0.65 6.29 -0.51
N THR A 339 0.51 6.28 -1.83
CA THR A 339 -0.79 5.94 -2.46
C THR A 339 -1.06 4.45 -2.51
N HIS A 340 -0.01 3.62 -2.41
CA HIS A 340 -0.01 2.19 -2.72
C HIS A 340 -0.57 1.82 -4.10
N GLY A 341 -0.78 2.78 -5.01
CA GLY A 341 -1.62 2.59 -6.20
C GLY A 341 -3.07 2.17 -5.89
N GLY A 342 -3.55 2.47 -4.68
CA GLY A 342 -4.83 1.99 -4.14
C GLY A 342 -4.86 0.49 -3.76
N GLN A 343 -3.68 -0.14 -3.65
CA GLN A 343 -3.36 -1.49 -3.15
C GLN A 343 -4.15 -2.68 -3.71
N PHE A 344 -5.48 -2.71 -3.58
CA PHE A 344 -6.34 -3.78 -4.07
C PHE A 344 -7.72 -3.27 -4.47
N PHE A 345 -8.43 -4.05 -5.28
CA PHE A 345 -9.79 -3.71 -5.72
C PHE A 345 -10.77 -3.57 -4.55
N PRO A 346 -11.66 -2.57 -4.56
CA PRO A 346 -11.80 -1.48 -5.54
C PRO A 346 -11.00 -0.21 -5.20
N GLY A 347 -10.17 -0.24 -4.16
CA GLY A 347 -9.36 0.91 -3.74
C GLY A 347 -8.48 1.47 -4.85
N ASN A 348 -7.95 0.60 -5.71
CA ASN A 348 -7.17 0.95 -6.90
C ASN A 348 -7.96 1.77 -7.95
N ILE A 349 -9.30 1.79 -7.89
CA ILE A 349 -10.16 2.65 -8.71
C ILE A 349 -10.50 3.91 -7.91
N LEU A 350 -10.94 3.73 -6.66
CA LEU A 350 -11.44 4.82 -5.82
C LEU A 350 -10.36 5.86 -5.48
N ILE A 351 -9.09 5.45 -5.44
CA ILE A 351 -7.96 6.33 -5.13
C ILE A 351 -7.84 7.52 -6.08
N TYR A 352 -8.27 7.38 -7.34
CA TYR A 352 -8.21 8.46 -8.33
C TYR A 352 -9.19 9.62 -8.05
N PHE A 353 -10.20 9.41 -7.20
CA PHE A 353 -11.05 10.49 -6.72
C PHE A 353 -10.42 11.30 -5.59
N ALA A 354 -9.44 10.73 -4.88
CA ALA A 354 -8.79 11.36 -3.74
C ALA A 354 -7.38 11.90 -4.06
N GLN A 355 -6.69 11.29 -5.02
CA GLN A 355 -5.29 11.58 -5.34
C GLN A 355 -5.11 11.89 -6.82
N LYS A 356 -4.49 13.05 -7.11
CA LYS A 356 -4.18 13.46 -8.47
C LYS A 356 -3.08 12.59 -9.10
N PHE A 357 -2.05 12.26 -8.32
CA PHE A 357 -0.91 11.46 -8.76
C PHE A 357 -0.91 10.14 -7.99
N VAL A 358 -1.33 9.06 -8.65
CA VAL A 358 -1.53 7.75 -7.99
C VAL A 358 -0.32 6.83 -8.14
N ALA A 359 0.23 6.68 -9.35
CA ALA A 359 1.36 5.77 -9.59
C ALA A 359 2.08 6.12 -10.89
N GLY A 360 3.39 5.85 -10.96
CA GLY A 360 4.20 6.09 -12.15
C GLY A 360 4.76 7.50 -12.24
N LEU A 361 5.35 7.83 -13.41
CA LEU A 361 5.94 9.13 -13.70
C LEU A 361 4.87 10.09 -14.24
N HIS A 362 4.83 11.28 -13.67
CA HIS A 362 3.96 12.39 -14.07
C HIS A 362 4.76 13.69 -14.11
N ARG A 363 4.10 14.76 -14.55
CA ARG A 363 4.65 16.12 -14.53
C ARG A 363 3.66 17.09 -13.92
N TYR A 364 4.14 17.95 -13.04
CA TYR A 364 3.43 19.11 -12.52
C TYR A 364 4.24 20.36 -12.84
N LYS A 365 3.80 21.11 -13.85
CA LYS A 365 4.55 22.26 -14.40
C LYS A 365 5.99 21.86 -14.75
N ASP A 366 6.98 22.43 -14.07
CA ASP A 366 8.41 22.24 -14.36
C ASP A 366 9.01 21.06 -13.58
N THR A 367 8.29 20.54 -12.58
CA THR A 367 8.73 19.40 -11.76
C THR A 367 8.12 18.09 -12.25
N GLN A 368 8.96 17.07 -12.43
CA GLN A 368 8.52 15.70 -12.61
C GLN A 368 8.22 15.06 -11.25
N ILE A 369 7.25 14.16 -11.20
CA ILE A 369 6.94 13.39 -9.98
C ILE A 369 6.82 11.91 -10.32
N TYR A 370 7.58 11.09 -9.61
CA TYR A 370 7.42 9.65 -9.62
C TYR A 370 6.71 9.18 -8.35
N VAL A 371 5.61 8.44 -8.50
CA VAL A 371 4.86 7.86 -7.38
C VAL A 371 4.96 6.35 -7.43
N SER A 372 5.60 5.77 -6.42
CA SER A 372 5.72 4.32 -6.23
C SER A 372 4.38 3.72 -5.81
N ARG A 373 4.08 2.50 -6.30
CA ARG A 373 2.96 1.69 -5.79
C ARG A 373 3.23 1.05 -4.44
N GLY A 374 4.41 1.25 -3.87
CA GLY A 374 4.83 0.69 -2.59
C GLY A 374 5.48 -0.70 -2.76
N THR A 375 6.35 -1.02 -1.81
CA THR A 375 7.17 -2.23 -1.81
C THR A 375 6.47 -3.36 -1.06
N GLY A 376 5.91 -3.05 0.11
CA GLY A 376 5.16 -3.97 0.95
C GLY A 376 3.66 -3.89 0.68
N TYR A 377 2.88 -3.90 1.75
CA TYR A 377 1.43 -3.65 1.77
C TYR A 377 1.04 -3.16 3.17
N TRP A 378 -0.06 -2.42 3.27
CA TRP A 378 -0.60 -1.92 4.53
C TRP A 378 -1.91 -2.63 4.89
N GLY A 379 -2.03 -3.10 6.13
CA GLY A 379 -3.23 -3.78 6.63
C GLY A 379 -3.50 -5.11 5.89
N PRO A 380 -4.60 -5.25 5.12
CA PRO A 380 -4.89 -6.43 4.31
C PRO A 380 -3.70 -6.87 3.47
N PRO A 381 -3.26 -8.13 3.57
CA PRO A 381 -2.06 -8.60 2.89
C PRO A 381 -2.37 -8.97 1.43
N PHE A 382 -3.04 -8.05 0.71
CA PHE A 382 -3.53 -8.21 -0.66
C PHE A 382 -2.96 -7.13 -1.57
N ARG A 383 -2.61 -7.52 -2.80
CA ARG A 383 -2.20 -6.62 -3.88
C ARG A 383 -2.93 -6.99 -5.18
N LEU A 384 -3.88 -6.17 -5.63
CA LEU A 384 -4.71 -6.46 -6.81
C LEU A 384 -4.87 -5.21 -7.68
N GLY A 385 -4.34 -5.25 -8.91
CA GLY A 385 -4.30 -4.08 -9.79
C GLY A 385 -3.28 -3.01 -9.40
N ALA A 386 -2.54 -3.21 -8.30
CA ALA A 386 -1.44 -2.36 -7.87
C ALA A 386 -0.27 -3.22 -7.37
N PRO A 387 0.54 -3.83 -8.28
CA PRO A 387 1.61 -4.74 -7.89
C PRO A 387 2.68 -4.03 -7.06
N SER A 388 3.26 -4.76 -6.11
CA SER A 388 4.42 -4.30 -5.33
C SER A 388 5.63 -4.08 -6.24
N GLU A 389 6.35 -2.99 -6.02
CA GLU A 389 7.48 -2.60 -6.85
C GLU A 389 8.69 -2.10 -6.03
N ILE A 390 9.87 -2.45 -6.52
CA ILE A 390 11.13 -1.73 -6.29
C ILE A 390 11.36 -0.92 -7.55
N SER A 391 11.42 0.40 -7.45
CA SER A 391 11.53 1.27 -8.62
C SER A 391 12.99 1.58 -8.90
N VAL A 392 13.40 1.47 -10.16
CA VAL A 392 14.74 1.83 -10.64
C VAL A 392 14.56 3.01 -11.57
N LEU A 393 14.90 4.20 -11.09
CA LEU A 393 14.79 5.44 -11.84
C LEU A 393 16.16 5.77 -12.42
N GLU A 394 16.23 5.95 -13.73
CA GLU A 394 17.47 6.29 -14.43
C GLU A 394 17.31 7.65 -15.10
N LEU A 395 18.20 8.59 -14.78
CA LEU A 395 18.20 9.91 -15.42
C LEU A 395 18.69 9.78 -16.86
N GLU A 396 17.88 10.22 -17.82
CA GLU A 396 18.22 10.16 -19.24
C GLU A 396 18.26 11.57 -19.84
N SER A 397 19.31 11.85 -20.62
CA SER A 397 19.36 13.08 -21.39
C SER A 397 18.43 12.95 -22.57
N ASN A 398 17.52 13.91 -22.74
CA ASN A 398 16.81 14.05 -24.01
C ASN A 398 17.77 14.71 -24.99
N LEU A 399 18.25 13.96 -25.99
CA LEU A 399 18.96 14.51 -27.15
C LEU A 399 18.07 15.47 -27.94
#